data_AF-A0A240UFZ3-F1
#
_entry.id   AF-A0A240UFZ3-F1
#
_cell.length_a   1.000
_cell.length_b   1.000
_cell.length_c   1.000
_cell.angle_alpha   90.00
_cell.angle_beta   90.00
_cell.angle_gamma   90.00
#
_symmetry.space_group_name_H-M   'P 1'
#
loop_
_entity.id
_entity.type
_entity.pdbx_description
1 polymer ?
#
loop_
_entity_poly.entity_id
_entity_poly.type
_entity_poly.pdbx_seq_one_letter_code
_entity_poly.pdbx_strand_id
1 'polypeptide(L)' 'MPQPALDTSVCPLCGQGNQCAVAAGQAADTCWCMSAQLSAAALAAVPDALRGRACICPTCGAAATQSTDPQPPGAPI' A
#
# COMPACT_ATOMS: atom_id res chain seq x y z
N MET A 1 -23.05 -2.15 -18.09
CA MET A 1 -22.60 -1.31 -16.97
C MET A 1 -21.08 -1.16 -17.06
N PRO A 2 -20.52 0.06 -17.18
CA PRO A 2 -19.08 0.26 -17.09
C PRO A 2 -18.64 -0.21 -15.71
N GLN A 3 -17.75 -1.20 -15.67
CA GLN A 3 -17.05 -1.59 -14.45
C GLN A 3 -16.39 -0.32 -13.90
N PRO A 4 -16.45 -0.04 -12.59
CA PRO A 4 -15.66 1.04 -12.01
C PRO A 4 -14.22 0.78 -12.43
N ALA A 5 -13.72 1.62 -13.34
CA ALA A 5 -12.35 1.51 -13.81
C ALA A 5 -11.50 1.56 -12.55
N LEU A 6 -10.74 0.51 -12.30
CA LEU A 6 -9.85 0.46 -11.14
C LEU A 6 -8.98 1.71 -11.21
N ASP A 7 -9.27 2.71 -10.37
CA ASP A 7 -8.56 3.97 -10.39
C ASP A 7 -7.15 3.72 -9.88
N THR A 8 -6.23 3.47 -10.81
CA THR A 8 -4.81 3.19 -10.51
C THR A 8 -4.09 4.41 -9.93
N SER A 9 -4.77 5.56 -9.82
CA SER A 9 -4.28 6.81 -9.26
C SER A 9 -4.68 7.02 -7.80
N VAL A 10 -5.55 6.17 -7.23
CA VAL A 10 -5.96 6.25 -5.82
C VAL A 10 -5.43 5.07 -5.02
N CYS A 11 -5.20 5.33 -3.73
CA CYS A 11 -4.75 4.35 -2.76
C CYS A 11 -5.95 3.52 -2.31
N PRO A 12 -5.93 2.18 -2.47
CA PRO A 12 -7.06 1.34 -2.07
C PRO A 12 -7.25 1.23 -0.55
N LEU A 13 -6.27 1.71 0.24
CA LEU A 13 -6.32 1.66 1.71
C LEU A 13 -6.99 2.89 2.32
N CYS A 14 -6.88 4.05 1.68
CA CYS A 14 -7.40 5.32 2.24
C CYS A 14 -8.19 6.18 1.24
N GLY A 15 -8.28 5.78 -0.03
CA GLY A 15 -8.99 6.51 -1.09
C GLY A 15 -8.31 7.80 -1.57
N GLN A 16 -7.17 8.19 -0.98
CA GLN A 16 -6.40 9.37 -1.39
C GLN A 16 -5.49 9.07 -2.59
N GLY A 17 -4.92 10.08 -3.22
CA GLY A 17 -3.93 9.89 -4.29
C GLY A 17 -2.76 8.98 -3.86
N ASN A 18 -2.39 8.02 -4.70
CA ASN A 18 -1.32 7.06 -4.38
C ASN A 18 0.09 7.54 -4.79
N GLN A 19 0.19 8.72 -5.41
CA GLN A 19 1.44 9.30 -5.91
C GLN A 19 2.20 8.37 -6.88
N CYS A 20 1.49 7.48 -7.59
CA CYS A 20 2.12 6.56 -8.53
C CYS A 20 2.63 7.30 -9.77
N ALA A 21 3.94 7.23 -10.02
CA ALA A 21 4.55 7.82 -11.22
C ALA A 21 4.02 7.17 -12.50
N VAL A 22 3.82 5.85 -12.52
CA VAL A 22 3.30 5.13 -13.70
C VAL A 22 1.86 5.56 -14.03
N ALA A 23 1.01 5.72 -13.01
CA ALA A 23 -0.36 6.22 -13.21
C ALA A 23 -0.38 7.68 -13.70
N ALA A 24 0.66 8.46 -13.37
CA ALA A 24 0.88 9.81 -13.88
C ALA A 24 1.56 9.86 -15.26
N GLY A 25 1.86 8.72 -15.89
CA GLY A 25 2.55 8.65 -17.19
C GLY A 25 4.06 8.90 -17.12
N GLN A 26 4.65 8.77 -15.94
CA GLN A 26 6.09 8.91 -15.69
C GLN A 26 6.76 7.54 -15.54
N ALA A 27 8.10 7.52 -15.57
CA ALA A 27 8.88 6.29 -15.43
C ALA A 27 8.68 5.65 -14.04
N ALA A 28 8.65 4.31 -13.99
CA ALA A 28 8.46 3.58 -12.74
C ALA A 28 9.55 3.91 -11.70
N ASP A 29 10.79 4.10 -12.15
CA ASP A 29 11.95 4.44 -11.31
C ASP A 29 11.78 5.78 -10.57
N THR A 30 10.95 6.70 -11.10
CA THR A 30 10.64 7.98 -10.43
C THR A 30 9.48 7.86 -9.43
N CYS A 31 8.90 6.67 -9.27
CA CYS A 31 7.83 6.45 -8.29
C CYS A 31 8.42 6.47 -6.88
N TRP A 32 7.74 7.16 -5.95
CA TRP A 32 8.17 7.24 -4.56
C TRP A 32 8.42 5.85 -3.94
N CYS A 33 7.63 4.84 -4.32
CA CYS A 33 7.73 3.49 -3.78
C CYS A 33 8.97 2.72 -4.24
N MET A 34 9.66 3.15 -5.31
CA MET A 34 10.91 2.51 -5.75
C MET A 34 12.09 2.91 -4.87
N SER A 35 12.05 4.12 -4.29
CA SER A 35 13.11 4.62 -3.41
C SER A 35 12.76 4.51 -1.92
N ALA A 36 11.49 4.24 -1.58
CA ALA A 36 11.03 4.14 -0.20
C ALA A 36 10.97 2.69 0.30
N GLN A 37 11.22 2.50 1.59
CA GLN A 37 11.02 1.21 2.25
C GLN A 37 9.53 0.99 2.53
N LEU A 38 8.92 0.03 1.83
CA LEU A 38 7.50 -0.27 1.98
C LEU A 38 7.28 -1.34 3.05
N SER A 39 6.39 -1.08 4.01
CA SER A 39 6.08 -2.05 5.06
C SER A 39 5.36 -3.27 4.47
N ALA A 40 5.82 -4.48 4.82
CA ALA A 40 5.18 -5.73 4.38
C ALA A 40 3.72 -5.82 4.85
N ALA A 41 3.40 -5.30 6.03
CA ALA A 41 2.03 -5.22 6.53
C ALA A 41 1.15 -4.27 5.70
N ALA A 42 1.70 -3.20 5.12
CA ALA A 42 0.97 -2.29 4.24
C ALA A 42 0.62 -3.01 2.94
N LEU A 43 1.59 -3.75 2.38
CA LEU A 43 1.38 -4.61 1.23
C LEU A 43 0.35 -5.72 1.51
N ALA A 44 0.36 -6.29 2.72
CA ALA A 44 -0.60 -7.31 3.17
C ALA A 44 -2.03 -6.76 3.37
N ALA A 45 -2.17 -5.47 3.70
CA ALA A 45 -3.47 -4.81 3.84
C ALA A 45 -4.17 -4.55 2.49
N VAL A 46 -3.44 -4.58 1.37
CA VAL A 46 -4.04 -4.40 0.03
C VAL A 46 -4.96 -5.58 -0.30
N PRO A 47 -6.19 -5.34 -0.78
CA PRO A 47 -7.07 -6.42 -1.24
C PRO A 47 -6.41 -7.27 -2.32
N ASP A 48 -6.60 -8.59 -2.28
CA ASP A 48 -5.89 -9.50 -3.19
C ASP A 48 -6.16 -9.21 -4.67
N ALA A 49 -7.41 -8.84 -4.99
CA ALA A 49 -7.82 -8.41 -6.33
C ALA A 49 -7.07 -7.17 -6.86
N LEU A 50 -6.48 -6.37 -5.96
CA LEU A 50 -5.76 -5.12 -6.26
C LEU A 50 -4.24 -5.25 -6.07
N ARG A 51 -3.78 -6.34 -5.44
CA ARG A 51 -2.36 -6.59 -5.20
C ARG A 51 -1.61 -6.75 -6.52
N GLY A 52 -0.54 -5.99 -6.70
CA GLY A 52 0.20 -5.93 -7.97
C GLY A 52 -0.50 -5.20 -9.11
N ARG A 53 -1.70 -4.61 -8.87
CA ARG A 53 -2.48 -3.85 -9.87
C ARG A 53 -2.70 -2.40 -9.48
N ALA A 54 -2.77 -2.10 -8.17
CA ALA A 54 -2.92 -0.76 -7.64
C ALA A 54 -1.76 -0.40 -6.70
N CYS A 55 -1.29 0.85 -6.79
CA CYS A 55 -0.29 1.37 -5.85
C CYS A 55 -0.96 1.94 -4.60
N ILE A 56 -0.26 1.85 -3.46
CA ILE A 56 -0.63 2.52 -2.21
C ILE A 56 0.03 3.90 -2.13
N CYS A 57 -0.43 4.77 -1.23
CA CYS A 57 0.18 6.09 -1.00
C CYS A 57 1.36 6.00 0.00
N PRO A 58 2.28 7.00 0.03
CA PRO A 58 3.42 7.01 0.94
C PRO A 58 3.03 6.90 2.41
N THR A 59 1.91 7.52 2.80
CA THR A 59 1.40 7.42 4.17
C THR A 59 1.02 5.98 4.52
N CYS A 60 0.22 5.32 3.70
CA CYS A 60 -0.19 3.94 3.98
C CYS A 60 0.96 2.95 3.83
N GLY A 61 1.90 3.22 2.91
CA GLY A 61 3.09 2.39 2.71
C GLY A 61 4.10 2.46 3.84
N ALA A 62 4.19 3.60 4.53
CA ALA A 62 5.05 3.81 5.70
C ALA A 62 4.38 3.45 7.03
N ALA A 63 3.05 3.58 7.14
CA ALA A 63 2.32 3.48 8.40
C ALA A 63 2.10 2.05 8.92
N ALA A 64 2.44 1.00 8.16
CA ALA A 64 2.24 -0.37 8.65
C ALA A 64 3.39 -0.86 9.54
N THR A 65 3.92 0.02 10.37
CA THR A 65 4.78 -0.32 11.52
C THR A 65 3.98 -0.76 12.75
N GLN A 66 2.65 -0.72 12.71
CA GLN A 66 1.82 -1.33 13.75
C GLN A 66 1.58 -2.81 13.48
N SER A 67 2.63 -3.61 13.67
CA SER A 67 2.45 -4.85 14.41
C SER A 67 1.94 -4.48 15.81
N THR A 68 0.63 -4.31 15.95
CA THR A 68 -0.02 -4.74 17.19
C THR A 68 -0.22 -6.24 17.05
N ASP A 69 0.90 -6.97 17.03
CA ASP A 69 0.97 -8.21 17.79
C ASP A 69 1.22 -7.73 19.23
N PRO A 70 0.22 -7.66 20.12
CA PRO A 70 0.56 -7.84 21.50
C PRO A 70 1.10 -9.26 21.58
N GLN A 71 2.42 -9.42 21.61
CA GLN A 71 3.02 -10.66 22.08
C GLN A 71 2.21 -11.07 23.31
N PRO A 72 1.54 -12.24 23.33
CA PRO A 72 1.00 -12.74 24.57
C PRO A 72 2.19 -12.84 25.52
N PRO A 73 2.13 -12.25 26.73
CA PRO A 73 3.20 -12.45 27.70
C PRO A 73 3.30 -13.95 27.90
N GLY A 74 4.45 -14.50 27.50
CA GLY A 74 4.82 -15.88 27.80
C GLY A 74 4.62 -16.08 29.29
N ALA A 75 3.75 -17.01 29.63
CA ALA A 75 3.39 -17.34 31.00
C ALA A 75 4.65 -17.60 31.83
N PRO A 76 4.76 -17.06 33.06
CA PRO A 76 5.81 -17.47 33.98
C PRO A 76 5.56 -18.92 34.40
N ILE A 77 6.57 -19.77 34.19
CA ILE A 77 6.80 -21.02 34.94
C ILE A 77 7.10 -20.73 36.41
#